data_AF-A0A399U9A6-F1
#
_entry.id   AF-A0A399U9A6-F1
#
_cell.length_a   1.000
_cell.length_b   1.000
_cell.length_c   1.000
_cell.angle_alpha   90.00
_cell.angle_beta   90.00
_cell.angle_gamma   90.00
#
_symmetry.space_group_name_H-M   'P 1'
#
loop_
_entity.id
_entity.type
_entity.pdbx_description
1 polymer ?
#
loop_
_entity_poly.entity_id
_entity_poly.type
_entity_poly.pdbx_seq_one_letter_code
_entity_poly.pdbx_strand_id
1 'polypeptide(L)'
;MHEVGPGFFVVAVQPNADPATFEDLASLKCLDVDNCMVGFWKRGEEPTALPFTEAQIKAQLFAYAVNRETGFRRVAWDCAAYPATPRKDCMAKAG
;
A
#
# COMPACT_ATOMS: atom_id res chain seq x y z
N MET A 1 -10.85 -0.25 5.40
CA MET A 1 -10.27 -0.78 4.15
C MET A 1 -11.41 -0.98 3.18
N HIS A 2 -11.24 -0.60 1.92
CA HIS A 2 -12.22 -0.80 0.85
C HIS A 2 -11.53 -1.23 -0.43
N GLU A 3 -12.28 -1.83 -1.34
CA GLU A 3 -11.80 -2.22 -2.67
C GLU A 3 -12.17 -1.12 -3.67
N VAL A 4 -11.22 -0.75 -4.54
CA VAL A 4 -11.41 0.30 -5.58
C VAL A 4 -11.33 -0.24 -7.01
N GLY A 5 -11.08 -1.54 -7.13
CA GLY A 5 -11.01 -2.31 -8.37
C GLY A 5 -10.61 -3.76 -8.06
N PRO A 6 -10.76 -4.72 -8.99
CA PRO A 6 -10.54 -6.13 -8.70
C PRO A 6 -9.15 -6.41 -8.12
N GLY A 7 -9.10 -6.81 -6.84
CA GLY A 7 -7.85 -7.09 -6.13
C GLY A 7 -7.06 -5.87 -5.67
N PHE A 8 -7.63 -4.66 -5.77
CA PHE A 8 -7.01 -3.41 -5.31
C PHE A 8 -7.71 -2.89 -4.06
N PHE A 9 -7.02 -3.00 -2.93
CA PHE A 9 -7.51 -2.60 -1.63
C PHE A 9 -6.80 -1.34 -1.13
N VAL A 10 -7.57 -0.50 -0.45
CA VAL A 10 -7.13 0.79 0.08
C VAL A 10 -7.35 0.80 1.58
N VAL A 11 -6.35 1.27 2.33
CA VAL A 11 -6.38 1.43 3.77
C VAL A 11 -6.19 2.89 4.14
N ALA A 12 -7.18 3.44 4.86
CA ALA A 12 -7.07 4.71 5.55
C ALA A 12 -6.43 4.51 6.92
N VAL A 13 -5.19 4.96 7.08
CA VAL A 13 -4.37 4.84 8.29
C VAL A 13 -4.78 5.89 9.30
N GLN A 14 -5.09 5.45 10.52
CA GLN A 14 -5.31 6.34 11.65
C GLN A 14 -3.96 6.87 12.18
N PRO A 15 -3.88 8.09 12.73
CA PRO A 15 -2.62 8.70 13.16
C PRO A 15 -1.78 7.90 14.16
N ASN A 16 -2.40 7.00 14.92
CA ASN A 16 -1.77 6.17 15.95
C ASN A 16 -1.57 4.70 15.54
N ALA A 17 -1.77 4.38 14.25
CA ALA A 17 -1.55 3.02 13.77
C ALA A 17 -0.06 2.67 13.81
N ASP A 18 0.26 1.46 14.28
CA ASP A 18 1.64 0.96 14.32
C ASP A 18 2.08 0.47 12.92
N PRO A 19 3.08 1.11 12.29
CA PRO A 19 3.59 0.69 11.00
C PRO A 19 4.10 -0.75 10.97
N ALA A 20 4.58 -1.28 12.10
CA ALA A 20 5.07 -2.66 12.18
C ALA A 20 3.99 -3.71 11.80
N THR A 21 2.72 -3.33 11.85
CA THR A 21 1.58 -4.21 11.55
C THR A 21 1.13 -4.19 10.08
N PHE A 22 1.62 -3.24 9.26
CA PHE A 22 1.02 -2.97 7.94
C PHE A 22 1.20 -4.13 6.96
N GLU A 23 2.39 -4.75 6.94
CA GLU A 23 2.68 -5.87 6.05
C GLU A 23 1.84 -7.11 6.42
N ASP A 24 1.72 -7.41 7.71
CA ASP A 24 0.88 -8.51 8.19
C ASP A 24 -0.59 -8.29 7.80
N LEU A 25 -1.13 -7.09 8.04
CA LEU A 25 -2.50 -6.73 7.67
C LEU A 25 -2.74 -6.84 6.16
N ALA A 26 -1.80 -6.37 5.35
CA ALA A 26 -1.88 -6.47 3.90
C ALA A 26 -1.79 -7.92 3.41
N SER A 27 -0.90 -8.71 3.99
CA SER A 27 -0.71 -10.12 3.64
C SER A 27 -1.97 -10.96 3.93
N LEU A 28 -2.61 -10.72 5.08
CA LEU A 28 -3.87 -11.36 5.47
C LEU A 28 -4.98 -11.03 4.47
N LYS A 29 -5.04 -9.78 3.99
CA LYS A 29 -6.03 -9.38 2.99
C LYS A 29 -5.84 -10.09 1.64
N CYS A 30 -4.60 -10.41 1.30
CA CYS A 30 -4.23 -11.06 0.03
C CYS A 30 -4.16 -12.59 0.12
N LEU A 31 -4.75 -13.21 1.15
CA LEU A 31 -4.78 -14.68 1.27
C LEU A 31 -5.58 -15.33 0.14
N ASP A 32 -6.74 -14.75 -0.19
CA ASP A 32 -7.72 -15.32 -1.12
C ASP A 32 -7.75 -14.64 -2.50
N VAL A 33 -6.75 -13.81 -2.81
CA VAL A 33 -6.70 -13.02 -4.05
C VAL A 33 -5.35 -13.24 -4.74
N ASP A 34 -5.37 -13.83 -5.93
CA ASP A 34 -4.14 -14.21 -6.65
C ASP A 34 -3.31 -13.01 -7.07
N ASN A 35 -3.93 -11.98 -7.63
CA ASN A 35 -3.31 -10.69 -7.94
C ASN A 35 -3.88 -9.63 -7.02
N CYS A 36 -3.13 -9.31 -5.97
CA CYS A 36 -3.60 -8.46 -4.88
C CYS A 36 -2.64 -7.30 -4.64
N MET A 37 -3.20 -6.09 -4.57
CA MET A 37 -2.51 -4.88 -4.16
C MET A 37 -3.23 -4.23 -3.00
N VAL A 38 -2.48 -3.87 -1.97
CA VAL A 38 -2.98 -3.13 -0.82
C VAL A 38 -2.15 -1.86 -0.66
N GLY A 39 -2.78 -0.70 -0.79
CA GLY A 39 -2.17 0.59 -0.57
C GLY A 39 -2.66 1.25 0.71
N PHE A 40 -1.79 1.99 1.39
CA PHE A 40 -2.07 2.67 2.64
C PHE A 40 -1.84 4.17 2.47
N TRP A 41 -2.77 4.97 2.98
CA TRP A 41 -2.73 6.43 2.98
C TRP A 41 -3.15 6.96 4.33
N LYS A 42 -2.81 8.20 4.66
CA LYS A 42 -3.43 8.87 5.81
C LYS A 42 -4.94 8.96 5.59
N ARG A 43 -5.70 8.85 6.67
CA ARG A 43 -7.15 9.08 6.63
C ARG A 43 -7.45 10.47 6.05
N GLY A 44 -8.28 10.52 5.03
CA GLY A 44 -8.65 11.71 4.26
C GLY A 44 -7.83 11.91 2.98
N GLU A 45 -6.73 11.17 2.79
CA GLU A 45 -5.87 11.23 1.59
C GLU A 45 -6.02 9.98 0.70
N GLU A 46 -6.76 8.98 1.15
CA GLU A 46 -6.93 7.72 0.44
C GLU A 46 -7.78 7.85 -0.84
N PRO A 47 -7.46 7.08 -1.90
CA PRO A 47 -8.31 7.02 -3.08
C PRO A 47 -9.59 6.23 -2.81
N THR A 48 -10.70 6.72 -3.35
CA THR A 48 -12.01 6.06 -3.29
C THR A 48 -12.38 5.33 -4.59
N ALA A 49 -11.64 5.56 -5.66
CA ALA A 49 -11.82 4.93 -6.96
C ALA A 49 -10.52 4.93 -7.76
N LEU A 50 -10.47 4.13 -8.82
CA LEU A 50 -9.47 4.20 -9.86
C LEU A 50 -9.94 5.14 -11.00
N PRO A 51 -9.01 5.78 -11.74
CA PRO A 51 -7.56 5.81 -11.53
C PRO A 51 -7.13 6.72 -10.36
N PHE A 52 -5.94 6.50 -9.82
CA PHE A 52 -5.37 7.38 -8.78
C PHE A 52 -4.86 8.68 -9.39
N THR A 53 -5.10 9.79 -8.69
CA THR A 53 -4.47 11.07 -9.02
C THR A 53 -2.99 11.05 -8.66
N GLU A 54 -2.21 11.93 -9.28
CA GLU A 54 -0.79 12.09 -8.96
C GLU A 54 -0.56 12.42 -7.47
N ALA A 55 -1.42 13.26 -6.89
CA ALA A 55 -1.39 13.59 -5.47
C ALA A 55 -1.60 12.34 -4.60
N GLN A 56 -2.56 11.47 -4.95
CA GLN A 56 -2.77 10.21 -4.24
C GLN A 56 -1.58 9.25 -4.40
N ILE A 57 -1.00 9.13 -5.60
CA ILE A 57 0.20 8.31 -5.81
C ILE A 57 1.36 8.80 -4.93
N LYS A 58 1.59 10.12 -4.88
CA LYS A 58 2.66 10.72 -4.08
C LYS A 58 2.41 10.62 -2.56
N ALA A 59 1.15 10.67 -2.13
CA ALA A 59 0.74 10.57 -0.72
C ALA A 59 0.71 9.13 -0.17
N GLN A 60 0.93 8.12 -1.00
CA GLN A 60 0.93 6.73 -0.54
C GLN A 60 2.05 6.48 0.47
N LEU A 61 1.68 5.87 1.61
CA LEU A 61 2.54 5.60 2.76
C LEU A 61 3.20 4.23 2.69
N PHE A 62 2.44 3.23 2.27
CA PHE A 62 2.87 1.85 2.17
C PHE A 62 2.11 1.15 1.04
N ALA A 63 2.80 0.23 0.36
CA ALA A 63 2.22 -0.61 -0.68
C ALA A 63 2.69 -2.04 -0.52
N TYR A 64 1.74 -2.95 -0.65
CA TYR A 64 1.95 -4.38 -0.69
C TYR A 64 1.35 -4.90 -1.99
N ALA A 65 2.09 -5.69 -2.75
CA ALA A 65 1.62 -6.28 -3.98
C ALA A 65 2.08 -7.73 -4.07
N VAL A 66 1.16 -8.64 -4.42
CA VAL A 66 1.48 -10.03 -4.71
C VAL A 66 0.80 -10.46 -5.98
N ASN A 67 1.48 -11.28 -6.77
CA ASN A 67 0.86 -12.11 -7.77
C ASN A 67 1.31 -13.56 -7.52
N ARG A 68 0.38 -14.39 -7.07
CA ARG A 68 0.63 -15.79 -6.67
C ARG A 68 0.96 -16.70 -7.85
N GLU A 69 0.39 -16.42 -9.02
CA GLU A 69 0.65 -17.19 -10.24
C GLU A 69 2.10 -17.03 -10.73
N THR A 70 2.68 -15.85 -10.53
CA THR A 70 4.04 -15.51 -10.97
C THR A 70 5.09 -15.58 -9.87
N GLY A 71 4.66 -15.70 -8.60
CA GLY A 71 5.53 -15.54 -7.44
C GLY A 71 5.99 -14.10 -7.19
N PHE A 72 5.44 -13.10 -7.90
CA PHE A 72 5.78 -11.70 -7.67
C PHE A 72 5.32 -11.27 -6.28
N ARG A 73 6.22 -10.59 -5.57
CA ARG A 73 5.93 -9.95 -4.29
C ARG A 73 6.71 -8.65 -4.20
N ARG A 74 6.03 -7.57 -3.80
CA ARG A 74 6.66 -6.29 -3.52
C ARG A 74 6.08 -5.68 -2.26
N VAL A 75 6.98 -5.14 -1.45
CA VAL A 75 6.68 -4.31 -0.30
C VAL A 75 7.41 -2.99 -0.52
N ALA A 76 6.73 -1.87 -0.38
CA ALA A 76 7.32 -0.56 -0.56
C ALA A 76 6.77 0.44 0.46
N TRP A 77 7.62 1.37 0.87
CA TRP A 77 7.33 2.35 1.92
C TRP A 77 7.63 3.77 1.45
N ASP A 78 6.89 4.73 1.99
CA ASP A 78 7.31 6.13 1.99
C ASP A 78 8.39 6.36 3.04
N CYS A 79 9.65 6.32 2.62
CA CYS A 79 10.79 6.54 3.50
C CYS A 79 10.90 7.97 4.05
N ALA A 80 10.17 8.95 3.51
CA ALA A 80 10.07 10.27 4.13
C ALA A 80 9.18 10.23 5.39
N ALA A 81 8.11 9.44 5.36
CA ALA A 81 7.24 9.19 6.51
C ALA A 81 7.84 8.16 7.49
N TYR A 82 8.59 7.19 6.97
CA TYR A 82 9.20 6.09 7.73
C TYR A 82 10.71 6.02 7.50
N PRO A 83 11.51 6.90 8.14
CA PRO A 83 12.95 7.03 7.86
C PRO A 83 13.79 5.84 8.31
N ALA A 84 13.26 4.95 9.16
CA ALA A 84 13.92 3.72 9.58
C ALA A 84 13.90 2.62 8.51
N THR A 85 13.10 2.77 7.45
CA THR A 85 12.96 1.74 6.42
C THR A 85 14.23 1.63 5.55
N PRO A 86 14.67 0.41 5.20
CA PRO A 86 15.81 0.23 4.28
C PRO A 86 15.57 0.88 2.91
N ARG A 87 16.60 1.53 2.36
CA ARG A 87 16.50 2.27 1.09
C ARG A 87 15.97 1.44 -0.09
N LYS A 88 16.28 0.14 -0.12
CA LYS A 88 15.82 -0.80 -1.14
C LYS A 88 14.30 -0.99 -1.15
N ASP A 89 13.64 -0.70 -0.03
CA ASP A 89 12.20 -0.87 0.17
C ASP A 89 11.47 0.48 0.06
N CYS A 90 12.16 1.55 -0.35
CA CYS A 90 11.53 2.85 -0.60
C CYS A 90 10.74 2.85 -1.90
N MET A 91 9.57 3.50 -1.88
CA MET A 91 8.82 3.81 -3.08
C MET A 91 9.63 4.73 -4.00
N ALA A 92 9.65 4.41 -5.30
CA ALA A 92 10.02 5.38 -6.31
C ALA A 92 8.86 6.39 -6.43
N LYS A 93 9.05 7.61 -5.92
CA LYS A 93 8.05 8.67 -6.07
C LYS A 93 7.98 9.06 -7.55
N ALA A 94 6.77 9.29 -8.07
CA ALA A 94 6.59 9.82 -9.42
C ALA A 94 7.29 11.17 -9.52
N GLY A 95 8.18 11.31 -10.51
CA GLY A 95 8.91 12.54 -10.83
C GLY A 95 8.04 13.56 -11.53
#